data_AF-A0A938B8I8-F1
#
_entry.id   AF-A0A938B8I8-F1
#
_cell.length_a   1.000
_cell.length_b   1.000
_cell.length_c   1.000
_cell.angle_alpha   90.00
_cell.angle_beta   90.00
_cell.angle_gamma   90.00
#
_symmetry.space_group_name_H-M   'P 1'
#
loop_
_entity.id
_entity.type
_entity.pdbx_description
1 polymer ?
#
loop_
_entity_poly.entity_id
_entity_poly.type
_entity_poly.pdbx_seq_one_letter_code
_entity_poly.pdbx_strand_id
1 'polypeptide(L)'
;MPRIIITDGMLGYDCIVNLDHRIKPILCHFHHQQGVTPYLLEHFDEEQMPQRKKAMKQGLQTSDKRTVTRRFALLKKMAQKLGLETWVSHTEQKLPVLLPSVGSQKIPTTNNAIERFFRAFNRFYKVRCSFFSIISAKRELIFFMLMYLFIKPPETGKAPIETIMPQVISMPFYQLVNDPINILMNNYNVNDKGKMADFLKKEALLA
;
A
#
# COMPACT_ATOMS: atom_id res chain seq x y z
N MET A 1 -17.85 -10.10 3.02
CA MET A 1 -17.21 -9.51 1.83
C MET A 1 -17.16 -7.99 1.98
N PRO A 2 -16.04 -7.33 1.62
CA PRO A 2 -15.98 -5.87 1.61
C PRO A 2 -17.00 -5.30 0.61
N ARG A 3 -17.63 -4.18 0.91
CA ARG A 3 -18.56 -3.51 -0.03
C ARG A 3 -17.85 -2.63 -1.06
N ILE A 4 -16.59 -2.29 -0.81
CA ILE A 4 -15.77 -1.40 -1.64
C ILE A 4 -14.39 -2.03 -1.75
N ILE A 5 -13.84 -2.05 -2.96
CA ILE A 5 -12.46 -2.43 -3.21
C ILE A 5 -11.80 -1.29 -3.97
N ILE A 6 -10.59 -0.93 -3.55
CA ILE A 6 -9.82 0.16 -4.13
C ILE A 6 -8.58 -0.44 -4.78
N THR A 7 -8.43 -0.26 -6.08
CA THR A 7 -7.33 -0.87 -6.86
C THR A 7 -6.68 0.15 -7.78
N ASP A 8 -5.55 -0.23 -8.38
CA ASP A 8 -4.93 0.53 -9.47
C ASP A 8 -5.64 0.36 -10.82
N GLY A 9 -6.65 -0.51 -10.90
CA GLY A 9 -7.41 -0.79 -12.11
C GLY A 9 -6.81 -1.87 -13.00
N MET A 10 -5.91 -2.72 -12.50
CA MET A 10 -5.46 -3.91 -13.22
C MET A 10 -6.59 -4.93 -13.42
N LEU A 11 -6.62 -5.59 -14.58
CA LEU A 11 -7.58 -6.64 -14.93
C LEU A 11 -7.57 -7.83 -13.96
N GLY A 12 -6.45 -8.06 -13.28
CA GLY A 12 -6.32 -9.13 -12.29
C GLY A 12 -7.30 -9.00 -11.11
N TYR A 13 -7.91 -7.83 -10.91
CA TYR A 13 -8.91 -7.62 -9.86
C TYR A 13 -10.35 -7.90 -10.31
N ASP A 14 -10.59 -8.06 -11.62
CA ASP A 14 -11.93 -8.29 -12.17
C ASP A 14 -12.54 -9.58 -11.59
N CYS A 15 -11.71 -10.59 -11.35
CA CYS A 15 -12.17 -11.82 -10.69
C CYS A 15 -12.79 -11.53 -9.32
N ILE A 16 -12.26 -10.59 -8.54
CA ILE A 16 -12.77 -10.25 -7.21
C ILE A 16 -14.04 -9.40 -7.31
N VAL A 17 -14.06 -8.44 -8.23
CA VAL A 17 -15.24 -7.57 -8.45
C VAL A 17 -16.43 -8.39 -8.95
N ASN A 18 -16.18 -9.38 -9.80
CA ASN A 18 -17.22 -10.24 -10.38
C ASN A 18 -17.75 -11.32 -9.42
N LEU A 19 -17.09 -11.55 -8.27
CA LEU A 19 -17.58 -12.51 -7.26
C LEU A 19 -18.88 -12.05 -6.58
N ASP A 20 -19.10 -10.74 -6.45
CA ASP A 20 -20.29 -10.19 -5.79
C ASP A 20 -20.61 -8.81 -6.36
N HIS A 21 -21.76 -8.69 -7.04
CA HIS A 21 -22.27 -7.46 -7.64
C HIS A 21 -22.46 -6.28 -6.65
N ARG A 22 -22.44 -6.55 -5.34
CA ARG A 22 -22.49 -5.52 -4.30
C ARG A 22 -21.14 -4.85 -4.07
N ILE A 23 -20.05 -5.43 -4.56
CA ILE A 23 -18.70 -4.86 -4.50
C ILE A 23 -18.64 -3.69 -5.48
N LYS A 24 -18.36 -2.50 -4.95
CA LYS A 24 -18.10 -1.33 -5.78
C LYS A 24 -16.61 -1.16 -6.01
N PRO A 25 -16.11 -1.33 -7.24
CA PRO A 25 -14.72 -1.01 -7.56
C PRO A 25 -14.53 0.51 -7.57
N ILE A 26 -13.47 0.96 -6.91
CA ILE A 26 -13.01 2.35 -6.95
C ILE A 26 -11.57 2.35 -7.41
N LEU A 27 -11.24 3.23 -8.34
CA LEU A 27 -9.85 3.42 -8.74
C LEU A 27 -9.12 4.29 -7.73
N CYS A 28 -7.90 3.86 -7.41
CA CYS A 28 -7.00 4.57 -6.54
C CYS A 28 -6.51 5.84 -7.22
N HIS A 29 -6.91 7.00 -6.68
CA HIS A 29 -6.48 8.31 -7.15
C HIS A 29 -4.96 8.41 -7.29
N PHE A 30 -4.23 7.85 -6.32
CA PHE A 30 -2.78 7.86 -6.30
C PHE A 30 -2.15 7.11 -7.48
N HIS A 31 -2.54 5.86 -7.71
CA HIS A 31 -2.00 5.07 -8.84
C HIS A 31 -2.34 5.71 -10.19
N HIS A 32 -3.55 6.28 -10.32
CA HIS A 32 -3.89 7.05 -11.52
C HIS A 32 -2.94 8.25 -11.73
N GLN A 33 -2.59 8.99 -10.67
CA GLN A 33 -1.62 10.10 -10.77
C GLN A 33 -0.19 9.62 -11.04
N GLN A 34 0.19 8.43 -10.59
CA GLN A 34 1.50 7.84 -10.89
C GLN A 34 1.61 7.45 -12.37
N GLY A 35 0.55 6.90 -12.97
CA GLY A 35 0.51 6.50 -14.38
C GLY A 35 0.73 7.64 -15.39
N VAL A 36 0.58 8.90 -14.98
CA VAL A 36 0.81 10.08 -15.83
C VAL A 36 2.25 10.14 -16.34
N THR A 37 3.25 9.86 -15.50
CA THR A 37 4.66 10.00 -15.90
C THR A 37 5.11 8.92 -16.87
N PRO A 38 4.85 7.62 -16.62
CA PRO A 38 5.10 6.57 -17.60
C PRO A 38 4.43 6.82 -18.95
N TYR A 39 3.15 7.22 -18.96
CA TYR A 39 2.45 7.56 -20.20
C TYR A 39 3.19 8.66 -20.98
N LEU A 40 3.64 9.71 -20.30
CA LEU A 40 4.34 10.81 -20.94
C LEU A 40 5.71 10.41 -21.51
N LEU A 41 6.46 9.55 -20.81
CA LEU A 41 7.75 9.04 -21.28
C LEU A 41 7.61 8.17 -22.53
N GLU A 42 6.49 7.46 -22.67
CA GLU A 42 6.23 6.58 -23.81
C GLU A 42 5.76 7.35 -25.05
N HIS A 43 5.15 8.54 -24.88
CA HIS A 43 4.44 9.23 -25.96
C HIS A 43 5.05 10.59 -26.35
N PHE A 44 5.99 11.15 -25.58
CA PHE A 44 6.52 12.49 -25.82
C PHE A 44 7.99 12.63 -25.43
N ASP A 45 8.67 13.57 -26.08
CA ASP A 45 10.02 13.99 -25.73
C ASP A 45 10.05 14.78 -24.41
N GLU A 46 11.19 14.71 -23.69
CA GLU A 46 11.34 15.29 -22.35
C GLU A 46 10.98 16.78 -22.27
N GLU A 47 11.32 17.58 -23.30
CA GLU A 47 11.03 19.02 -23.36
C GLU A 47 9.53 19.33 -23.32
N GLN A 48 8.72 18.42 -23.86
CA GLN A 48 7.28 18.57 -24.03
C GLN A 48 6.46 18.10 -22.81
N MET A 49 7.09 17.31 -21.94
CA MET A 49 6.43 16.65 -20.81
C MET A 49 5.95 17.60 -19.70
N PRO A 50 6.69 18.66 -19.28
CA PRO A 50 6.30 19.44 -18.10
C PRO A 50 4.92 20.09 -18.23
N GLN A 51 4.63 20.69 -19.39
CA GLN A 51 3.34 21.32 -19.66
C GLN A 51 2.19 20.31 -19.65
N ARG A 52 2.37 19.15 -20.30
CA ARG A 52 1.37 18.08 -20.38
C ARG A 52 1.13 17.43 -19.03
N LYS A 53 2.21 17.12 -18.30
CA LYS A 53 2.16 16.59 -16.93
C LYS A 53 1.36 17.50 -16.01
N LYS A 54 1.61 18.80 -16.08
CA LYS A 54 0.87 19.80 -15.31
C LYS A 54 -0.63 19.76 -15.67
N ALA A 55 -0.97 19.79 -16.96
CA ALA A 55 -2.37 19.75 -17.41
C ALA A 55 -3.10 18.47 -16.96
N MET A 56 -2.48 17.30 -17.14
CA MET A 56 -3.03 16.00 -16.73
C MET A 56 -3.25 15.91 -15.22
N LYS A 57 -2.26 16.31 -14.41
CA LYS A 57 -2.36 16.22 -12.95
C LYS A 57 -3.33 17.26 -12.36
N GLN A 58 -3.36 18.48 -12.91
CA GLN A 58 -4.25 19.54 -12.42
C GLN A 58 -5.73 19.17 -12.52
N GLY A 59 -6.10 18.31 -13.48
CA GLY A 59 -7.45 17.78 -13.63
C GLY A 59 -7.98 17.12 -12.34
N LEU A 60 -7.10 16.47 -11.57
CA LEU A 60 -7.47 15.66 -10.40
C LEU A 60 -6.89 16.19 -9.07
N GLN A 61 -6.01 17.19 -9.11
CA GLN A 61 -5.47 17.85 -7.91
C GLN A 61 -6.48 18.81 -7.25
N THR A 62 -7.52 18.24 -6.66
CA THR A 62 -8.52 18.93 -5.82
C THR A 62 -9.28 17.89 -4.98
N SER A 63 -9.92 18.31 -3.89
CA SER A 63 -10.86 17.49 -3.14
C SER A 63 -12.31 17.58 -3.65
N ASP A 64 -12.60 18.52 -4.55
CA ASP A 64 -13.95 18.74 -5.06
C ASP A 64 -14.19 18.01 -6.38
N LYS A 65 -15.14 17.06 -6.35
CA LYS A 65 -15.56 16.26 -7.52
C LYS A 65 -16.09 17.13 -8.66
N ARG A 66 -16.83 18.21 -8.34
CA ARG A 66 -17.35 19.12 -9.36
C ARG A 66 -16.22 19.83 -10.08
N THR A 67 -15.21 20.28 -9.34
CA THR A 67 -14.01 20.88 -9.89
C THR A 67 -13.23 19.90 -10.76
N VAL A 68 -13.11 18.63 -10.38
CA VAL A 68 -12.50 17.60 -11.24
C VAL A 68 -13.22 17.49 -12.58
N THR A 69 -14.55 17.30 -12.57
CA THR A 69 -15.34 17.18 -13.80
C THR A 69 -15.16 18.40 -14.70
N ARG A 70 -15.21 19.61 -14.11
CA ARG A 70 -15.02 20.86 -14.86
C ARG A 70 -13.61 20.97 -15.47
N ARG A 71 -12.56 20.69 -14.70
CA ARG A 71 -11.17 20.76 -15.18
C ARG A 71 -10.90 19.70 -16.24
N PHE A 72 -11.43 18.49 -16.06
CA PHE A 72 -11.30 17.42 -17.04
C PHE A 72 -12.00 17.76 -18.35
N ALA A 73 -13.19 18.38 -18.31
CA ALA A 73 -13.88 18.86 -19.51
C ALA A 73 -13.06 19.94 -20.26
N LEU A 74 -12.37 20.83 -19.54
CA LEU A 74 -11.45 21.79 -20.15
C LEU A 74 -10.24 21.10 -20.78
N LEU A 75 -9.65 20.12 -20.09
CA LEU A 75 -8.55 19.32 -20.63
C LEU A 75 -8.96 18.59 -21.91
N LYS A 76 -10.17 18.03 -21.97
CA LYS A 76 -10.73 17.37 -23.15
C LYS A 76 -10.81 18.31 -24.35
N LYS A 77 -11.21 19.58 -24.14
CA LYS A 77 -11.21 20.60 -25.22
C LYS A 77 -9.81 20.93 -25.73
N MET A 78 -8.80 20.83 -24.86
CA MET A 78 -7.40 21.11 -25.20
C MET A 78 -6.63 19.86 -25.63
N ALA A 79 -7.25 18.67 -25.58
CA ALA A 79 -6.56 17.39 -25.73
C ALA A 79 -5.83 17.29 -27.06
N GLN A 80 -6.49 17.65 -28.16
CA GLN A 80 -5.92 17.64 -29.50
C GLN A 80 -4.68 18.53 -29.63
N LYS A 81 -4.76 19.76 -29.10
CA LYS A 81 -3.62 20.68 -29.09
C LYS A 81 -2.43 20.14 -28.29
N LEU A 82 -2.70 19.33 -27.27
CA LEU A 82 -1.68 18.74 -26.40
C LEU A 82 -1.27 17.32 -26.83
N GLY A 83 -1.90 16.73 -27.84
CA GLY A 83 -1.70 15.32 -28.24
C GLY A 83 -2.15 14.31 -27.18
N LEU A 84 -3.11 14.67 -26.32
CA LEU A 84 -3.54 13.86 -25.17
C LEU A 84 -4.86 13.11 -25.41
N GLU A 85 -5.36 13.01 -26.64
CA GLU A 85 -6.68 12.43 -26.94
C GLU A 85 -6.85 11.02 -26.38
N THR A 86 -5.85 10.15 -26.60
CA THR A 86 -5.87 8.77 -26.13
C THR A 86 -5.96 8.68 -24.61
N TRP A 87 -5.11 9.44 -23.91
CA TRP A 87 -5.12 9.47 -22.45
C TRP A 87 -6.42 10.03 -21.87
N VAL A 88 -6.94 11.11 -22.48
CA VAL A 88 -8.21 11.72 -22.07
C VAL A 88 -9.35 10.74 -22.29
N SER A 89 -9.43 10.08 -23.44
CA SER A 89 -10.47 9.09 -23.72
C SER A 89 -10.46 7.96 -22.68
N HIS A 90 -9.28 7.39 -22.39
CA HIS A 90 -9.13 6.34 -21.39
C HIS A 90 -9.50 6.80 -19.97
N THR A 91 -9.09 8.02 -19.61
CA THR A 91 -9.38 8.58 -18.29
C THR A 91 -10.86 8.92 -18.14
N GLU A 92 -11.52 9.35 -19.21
CA GLU A 92 -12.95 9.65 -19.24
C GLU A 92 -13.78 8.41 -18.93
N GLN A 93 -13.44 7.27 -19.56
CA GLN A 93 -14.09 5.98 -19.30
C GLN A 93 -13.91 5.54 -17.84
N LYS A 94 -12.76 5.84 -17.25
CA LYS A 94 -12.42 5.51 -15.85
C LYS A 94 -12.95 6.52 -14.84
N LEU A 95 -13.43 7.69 -15.27
CA LEU A 95 -13.81 8.78 -14.39
C LEU A 95 -14.94 8.40 -13.40
N PRO A 96 -15.99 7.63 -13.77
CA PRO A 96 -17.05 7.23 -12.84
C PRO A 96 -16.56 6.41 -11.65
N VAL A 97 -15.55 5.56 -11.84
CA VAL A 97 -14.95 4.73 -10.79
C VAL A 97 -13.77 5.43 -10.09
N LEU A 98 -13.21 6.49 -10.68
CA LEU A 98 -12.15 7.31 -10.08
C LEU A 98 -12.70 8.42 -9.17
N LEU A 99 -13.75 9.13 -9.58
CA LEU A 99 -14.35 10.25 -8.84
C LEU A 99 -14.73 9.94 -7.39
N PRO A 100 -15.21 8.74 -7.01
CA PRO A 100 -15.48 8.41 -5.62
C PRO A 100 -14.26 8.53 -4.70
N SER A 101 -13.05 8.37 -5.22
CA SER A 101 -11.81 8.51 -4.46
C SER A 101 -11.40 9.98 -4.22
N VAL A 102 -11.88 10.91 -5.05
CA VAL A 102 -11.56 12.33 -4.96
C VAL A 102 -12.20 12.95 -3.72
N GLY A 103 -11.38 13.57 -2.87
CA GLY A 103 -11.82 14.26 -1.65
C GLY A 103 -12.40 13.34 -0.57
N SER A 104 -12.25 12.02 -0.72
CA SER A 104 -12.73 11.08 0.28
C SER A 104 -11.90 11.17 1.56
N GLN A 105 -12.55 11.24 2.70
CA GLN A 105 -11.88 11.15 4.01
C GLN A 105 -11.54 9.71 4.40
N LYS A 106 -12.25 8.73 3.82
CA LYS A 106 -12.06 7.30 4.10
C LYS A 106 -11.02 6.66 3.19
N ILE A 107 -10.85 7.19 1.99
CA ILE A 107 -9.91 6.69 1.00
C ILE A 107 -8.69 7.59 1.04
N PRO A 108 -7.50 7.07 1.38
CA PRO A 108 -6.31 7.89 1.44
C PRO A 108 -6.07 8.55 0.08
N THR A 109 -6.08 9.88 0.08
CA THR A 109 -5.81 10.73 -1.08
C THR A 109 -4.31 10.91 -1.32
N THR A 110 -3.48 10.58 -0.33
CA THR A 110 -2.04 10.85 -0.32
C THR A 110 -1.19 9.59 -0.20
N ASN A 111 0.00 9.74 -0.76
CA ASN A 111 1.13 8.84 -0.84
C ASN A 111 1.49 8.08 0.43
N ASN A 112 1.43 8.71 1.59
CA ASN A 112 2.47 8.43 2.59
C ASN A 112 2.47 6.98 3.10
N ALA A 113 1.33 6.39 3.45
CA ALA A 113 1.34 5.02 3.98
C ALA A 113 1.67 3.97 2.91
N ILE A 114 0.95 4.01 1.79
CA ILE A 114 1.09 3.04 0.69
C ILE A 114 2.46 3.20 -0.01
N GLU A 115 2.91 4.42 -0.27
CA GLU A 115 4.25 4.65 -0.81
C GLU A 115 5.35 4.24 0.16
N ARG A 116 5.22 4.52 1.46
CA ARG A 116 6.22 4.06 2.43
C ARG A 116 6.30 2.54 2.43
N PHE A 117 5.16 1.86 2.37
CA PHE A 117 5.11 0.40 2.23
C PHE A 117 5.83 -0.07 0.97
N PHE A 118 5.44 0.41 -0.22
CA PHE A 118 6.05 -0.02 -1.47
C PHE A 118 7.52 0.39 -1.58
N ARG A 119 7.92 1.55 -1.04
CA ARG A 119 9.32 1.98 -0.99
C ARG A 119 10.15 1.07 -0.10
N ALA A 120 9.64 0.72 1.08
CA ALA A 120 10.29 -0.23 1.97
C ALA A 120 10.41 -1.61 1.31
N PHE A 121 9.34 -2.08 0.67
CA PHE A 121 9.33 -3.34 -0.07
C PHE A 121 10.34 -3.33 -1.23
N ASN A 122 10.36 -2.28 -2.03
CA ASN A 122 11.30 -2.14 -3.14
C ASN A 122 12.76 -2.11 -2.65
N ARG A 123 13.03 -1.46 -1.51
CA ARG A 123 14.37 -1.48 -0.90
C ARG A 123 14.74 -2.89 -0.44
N PHE A 124 13.83 -3.58 0.27
CA PHE A 124 14.00 -4.96 0.70
C PHE A 124 14.26 -5.89 -0.51
N TYR A 125 13.45 -5.78 -1.55
CA TYR A 125 13.56 -6.56 -2.78
C TYR A 125 14.91 -6.37 -3.48
N LYS A 126 15.39 -5.11 -3.58
CA LYS A 126 16.70 -4.80 -4.16
C LYS A 126 17.86 -5.42 -3.36
N VAL A 127 17.77 -5.42 -2.04
CA VAL A 127 18.81 -6.01 -1.17
C VAL A 127 18.85 -7.53 -1.27
N ARG A 128 17.71 -8.19 -1.50
CA ARG A 128 17.60 -9.66 -1.56
C ARG A 128 17.86 -10.26 -2.94
N CYS A 129 18.25 -9.45 -3.95
CA CYS A 129 18.65 -9.89 -5.28
C CYS A 129 17.65 -10.79 -6.02
N SER A 130 16.35 -10.45 -5.97
CA SER A 130 15.26 -11.12 -6.69
C SER A 130 14.85 -12.50 -6.14
N PHE A 131 13.65 -12.96 -6.49
CA PHE A 131 13.13 -14.26 -6.04
C PHE A 131 13.37 -15.35 -7.10
N PHE A 132 14.01 -16.44 -6.68
CA PHE A 132 14.33 -17.58 -7.56
C PHE A 132 13.15 -18.52 -7.86
N SER A 133 12.04 -18.42 -7.13
CA SER A 133 10.83 -19.21 -7.34
C SER A 133 9.61 -18.56 -6.68
N ILE A 134 8.40 -19.05 -7.01
CA ILE A 134 7.17 -18.64 -6.34
C ILE A 134 7.23 -18.95 -4.83
N ILE A 135 7.86 -20.06 -4.44
CA ILE A 135 7.99 -20.47 -3.04
C ILE A 135 8.89 -19.50 -2.28
N SER A 136 10.04 -19.13 -2.85
CA SER A 136 10.92 -18.14 -2.22
C SER A 136 10.26 -16.76 -2.18
N ALA A 137 9.58 -16.34 -3.24
CA ALA A 137 8.81 -15.09 -3.27
C ALA A 137 7.77 -15.03 -2.14
N LYS A 138 7.00 -16.11 -1.92
CA LYS A 138 6.02 -16.18 -0.82
C LYS A 138 6.68 -16.08 0.55
N ARG A 139 7.78 -16.80 0.79
CA ARG A 139 8.51 -16.78 2.07
C ARG A 139 9.09 -15.39 2.36
N GLU A 140 9.73 -14.78 1.37
CA GLU A 140 10.32 -13.46 1.50
C GLU A 140 9.26 -12.37 1.69
N LEU A 141 8.09 -12.49 1.03
CA LEU A 141 6.97 -11.59 1.26
C LEU A 141 6.43 -11.69 2.69
N ILE A 142 6.27 -12.90 3.23
CA ILE A 142 5.86 -13.10 4.63
C ILE A 142 6.90 -12.50 5.59
N PHE A 143 8.18 -12.77 5.34
CA PHE A 143 9.26 -12.21 6.14
C PHE A 143 9.27 -10.68 6.10
N PHE A 144 9.16 -10.09 4.92
CA PHE A 144 9.04 -8.64 4.76
C PHE A 144 7.85 -8.08 5.54
N MET A 145 6.67 -8.70 5.44
CA MET A 145 5.47 -8.24 6.15
C MET A 145 5.67 -8.26 7.67
N LEU A 146 6.26 -9.33 8.21
CA LEU A 146 6.57 -9.42 9.64
C LEU A 146 7.55 -8.33 10.07
N MET A 147 8.65 -8.18 9.35
CA MET A 147 9.68 -7.18 9.68
C MET A 147 9.15 -5.76 9.53
N TYR A 148 8.42 -5.47 8.45
CA TYR A 148 7.83 -4.16 8.20
C TYR A 148 6.84 -3.76 9.29
N LEU A 149 6.00 -4.69 9.76
CA LEU A 149 4.98 -4.39 10.76
C LEU A 149 5.57 -4.24 12.17
N PHE A 150 6.57 -5.04 12.52
CA PHE A 150 7.06 -5.15 13.90
C PHE A 150 8.31 -4.31 14.21
N ILE A 151 9.12 -3.91 13.21
CA ILE A 151 10.32 -3.12 13.47
C ILE A 151 9.99 -1.63 13.63
N LYS A 152 10.58 -1.02 14.66
CA LYS A 152 10.58 0.44 14.85
C LYS A 152 11.51 1.12 13.85
N PRO A 153 11.00 1.99 12.98
CA PRO A 153 11.86 2.84 12.15
C PRO A 153 12.59 3.85 13.04
N PRO A 154 13.89 4.10 12.83
CA PRO A 154 14.66 5.02 13.65
C PRO A 154 14.12 6.45 13.61
N GLU A 155 13.45 6.85 12.53
CA GLU A 155 12.92 8.21 12.37
C GLU A 155 11.64 8.46 13.18
N THR A 156 10.84 7.41 13.42
CA THR A 156 9.52 7.56 14.07
C THR A 156 9.48 6.96 15.47
N GLY A 157 10.37 6.03 15.78
CA GLY A 157 10.41 5.30 17.05
C GLY A 157 9.21 4.39 17.30
N LYS A 158 8.28 4.27 16.35
CA LYS A 158 7.05 3.47 16.47
C LYS A 158 6.87 2.56 15.26
N ALA A 159 6.72 1.27 15.52
CA ALA A 159 6.43 0.26 14.51
C ALA A 159 5.00 0.43 13.98
N PRO A 160 4.72 0.13 12.70
CA PRO A 160 3.37 0.25 12.13
C PRO A 160 2.29 -0.51 12.92
N ILE A 161 2.62 -1.68 13.47
CA ILE A 161 1.67 -2.50 14.23
C ILE A 161 1.16 -1.82 15.50
N GLU A 162 1.92 -0.90 16.11
CA GLU A 162 1.49 -0.16 17.30
C GLU A 162 0.27 0.72 17.06
N THR A 163 0.05 1.17 15.82
CA THR A 163 -1.13 1.99 15.48
C THR A 163 -2.42 1.17 15.52
N ILE A 164 -2.30 -0.14 15.27
CA ILE A 164 -3.43 -1.07 15.25
C ILE A 164 -3.60 -1.71 16.63
N MET A 165 -2.48 -2.03 17.28
CA MET A 165 -2.43 -2.84 18.49
C MET A 165 -1.37 -2.27 19.45
N PRO A 166 -1.67 -1.20 20.22
CA PRO A 166 -0.69 -0.56 21.10
C PRO A 166 -0.06 -1.51 22.13
N GLN A 167 -0.79 -2.53 22.57
CA GLN A 167 -0.32 -3.56 23.51
C GLN A 167 0.75 -4.49 22.93
N VAL A 168 1.05 -4.39 21.63
CA VAL A 168 2.11 -5.17 20.98
C VAL A 168 3.48 -4.97 21.63
N ILE A 169 3.70 -3.82 22.28
CA ILE A 169 4.97 -3.46 22.92
C ILE A 169 5.38 -4.45 24.02
N SER A 170 4.42 -5.11 24.67
CA SER A 170 4.67 -6.13 25.69
C SER A 170 4.79 -7.55 25.12
N MET A 171 4.64 -7.75 23.81
CA MET A 171 4.73 -9.08 23.22
C MET A 171 6.20 -9.53 23.16
N PRO A 172 6.52 -10.77 23.59
CA PRO A 172 7.90 -11.26 23.60
C PRO A 172 8.59 -11.16 22.24
N PHE A 173 7.89 -11.49 21.15
CA PHE A 173 8.45 -11.37 19.79
C PHE A 173 8.73 -9.92 19.40
N TYR A 174 7.82 -9.00 19.73
CA TYR A 174 7.99 -7.58 19.41
C TYR A 174 9.19 -7.01 20.14
N GLN A 175 9.33 -7.33 21.43
CA GLN A 175 10.50 -6.95 22.21
C GLN A 175 11.76 -7.57 21.60
N LEU A 176 11.76 -8.87 21.26
CA LEU A 176 12.92 -9.56 20.69
C LEU A 176 13.44 -8.91 19.41
N VAL A 177 12.54 -8.47 18.55
CA VAL A 177 12.92 -7.84 17.27
C VAL A 177 13.45 -6.41 17.46
N ASN A 178 12.98 -5.67 18.46
CA ASN A 178 13.30 -4.25 18.63
C ASN A 178 14.31 -3.94 19.74
N ASP A 179 14.48 -4.86 20.69
CA ASP A 179 15.40 -4.75 21.81
C ASP A 179 15.98 -6.14 22.20
N PRO A 180 16.68 -6.81 21.26
CA PRO A 180 17.16 -8.17 21.47
C PRO A 180 18.16 -8.29 22.62
N ILE A 181 19.03 -7.28 22.80
CA ILE A 181 20.10 -7.31 23.79
C ILE A 181 19.53 -7.31 25.20
N ASN A 182 18.62 -6.37 25.51
CA ASN A 182 18.08 -6.26 26.86
C ASN A 182 17.24 -7.48 27.25
N ILE A 183 16.54 -8.12 26.31
CA ILE A 183 15.78 -9.35 26.60
C ILE A 183 16.70 -10.52 26.88
N LEU A 184 17.72 -10.70 26.05
CA LEU A 184 18.69 -11.77 26.28
C LEU A 184 19.35 -11.55 27.64
N MET A 185 19.81 -10.34 27.94
CA MET A 185 20.43 -9.98 29.23
C MET A 185 19.47 -10.17 30.42
N ASN A 186 18.20 -9.81 30.31
CA ASN A 186 17.20 -10.01 31.37
C ASN A 186 16.88 -11.50 31.59
N ASN A 187 16.90 -12.32 30.54
CA ASN A 187 16.76 -13.78 30.67
C ASN A 187 18.02 -14.46 31.24
N TYR A 188 19.19 -13.83 31.13
CA TYR A 188 20.43 -14.27 31.79
C TYR A 188 20.55 -13.77 33.24
N ASN A 189 19.54 -13.09 33.78
CA ASN A 189 19.50 -12.80 35.21
C ASN A 189 19.15 -14.09 35.96
N VAL A 190 20.19 -14.89 36.26
CA VAL A 190 20.19 -16.28 36.79
C VAL A 190 19.47 -16.45 38.14
N ASN A 191 18.86 -15.40 38.69
CA ASN A 191 18.16 -15.43 39.98
C ASN A 191 16.63 -15.58 39.87
N ASP A 192 16.03 -15.49 38.68
CA ASP A 192 14.60 -15.72 38.55
C ASP A 192 14.32 -17.17 38.14
N LYS A 193 14.06 -18.03 39.14
CA LYS A 193 13.52 -19.37 38.94
C LYS A 193 12.06 -19.25 38.48
N GLY A 194 11.87 -18.77 37.25
CA GLY A 194 10.58 -18.81 36.57
C GLY A 194 10.19 -20.27 36.35
N LYS A 195 9.11 -20.71 36.99
CA LYS A 195 8.45 -21.98 36.70
C LYS A 195 8.24 -22.07 35.19
N MET A 196 9.00 -22.93 34.50
CA MET A 196 8.62 -23.36 33.17
C MET A 196 7.24 -23.99 33.27
N ALA A 197 6.33 -23.58 32.39
CA ALA A 197 5.05 -24.25 32.24
C ALA A 197 5.33 -25.72 31.86
N ASP A 198 5.06 -26.62 32.79
CA ASP A 198 5.08 -28.07 32.57
C ASP A 198 4.01 -28.40 31.52
N PHE A 199 4.42 -28.48 30.26
CA PHE A 199 3.60 -29.01 29.17
C PHE A 199 3.62 -30.54 29.10
N LEU A 200 4.09 -31.21 30.15
CA LEU A 200 4.08 -32.67 30.30
C LEU A 200 3.08 -33.11 31.38
N LYS A 201 1.80 -32.87 31.12
CA LYS A 201 0.73 -33.70 31.69
C LYS A 201 -0.23 -34.10 30.58
N LYS A 202 0.20 -35.08 29.79
CA LYS A 202 -0.69 -35.98 29.08
C LYS A 202 -0.85 -37.25 29.92
N GLU A 203 -2.09 -37.71 30.00
CA GLU A 203 -2.54 -39.04 30.45
C GLU A 203 -2.68 -39.28 31.96
N ALA A 204 -3.91 -39.05 32.46
CA ALA A 204 -4.67 -40.05 33.21
C ALA A 204 -6.07 -39.49 33.52
N LEU A 205 -7.01 -39.66 32.59
CA LEU A 205 -8.45 -39.56 32.83
C LEU A 205 -9.08 -40.86 32.31
N LEU A 206 -8.83 -41.94 33.04
CA LEU A 206 -9.60 -43.18 33.03
C LEU A 206 -9.49 -43.80 34.43
N ALA A 207 -10.42 -43.44 35.30
CA ALA A 207 -10.94 -44.21 36.42
C ALA A 207 -12.20 -43.52 36.93
#